data_AF-A0A1J4W7T3-F1
#
_entry.id   AF-A0A1J4W7T3-F1
#
_cell.length_a   1.000
_cell.length_b   1.000
_cell.length_c   1.000
_cell.angle_alpha   90.00
_cell.angle_beta   90.00
_cell.angle_gamma   90.00
#
_symmetry.space_group_name_H-M   'P 1'
#
loop_
_entity.id
_entity.type
_entity.pdbx_description
1 polymer ?
#
loop_
_entity_poly.entity_id
_entity_poly.type
_entity_poly.pdbx_seq_one_letter_code
_entity_poly.pdbx_strand_id
1 'polypeptide(L)' 'MQGYLDEQKELYVAEKFWELLGGKGTYEEVLEIFDEFGKEFKERIQNKIKEVAEEKMDV' A
#
# COMPACT_ATOMS: atom_id res chain seq x y z
N MET A 1 20.73 29.64 -17.30
CA MET A 1 19.29 29.28 -17.20
C MET A 1 19.21 27.91 -16.55
N GLN A 2 18.60 27.85 -15.38
CA GLN A 2 18.30 26.61 -14.66
C GLN A 2 16.90 26.19 -15.12
N GLY A 3 16.80 25.13 -15.92
CA GLY A 3 15.52 24.81 -16.57
C GLY A 3 15.57 23.74 -17.65
N TYR A 4 16.40 22.72 -17.49
CA TYR A 4 16.31 21.53 -18.34
C TYR A 4 16.37 20.28 -17.47
N LEU A 5 15.33 20.08 -16.67
CA LEU A 5 14.97 18.75 -16.19
C LEU A 5 14.09 18.16 -17.29
N ASP A 6 14.68 17.20 -17.99
CA ASP A 6 14.10 16.41 -19.06
C ASP A 6 12.90 15.62 -18.50
N GLU A 7 11.68 15.88 -18.98
CA GLU A 7 10.44 15.18 -18.56
C GLU A 7 10.54 13.65 -18.69
N GLN A 8 11.48 13.16 -19.50
CA GLN A 8 11.74 11.72 -19.68
C GLN A 8 12.45 11.06 -18.48
N LYS A 9 12.91 11.84 -17.49
CA LYS A 9 13.71 11.35 -16.34
C LYS A 9 13.14 11.72 -14.97
N GLU A 10 11.87 12.15 -14.87
CA GLU A 10 11.24 12.32 -13.55
C GLU A 10 10.88 10.95 -12.96
N LEU A 11 11.51 10.61 -11.83
CA LEU A 11 11.00 9.55 -10.96
C LEU A 11 9.70 10.08 -10.33
N TYR A 12 8.56 9.67 -10.88
CA TYR A 12 7.28 9.95 -10.25
C TYR A 12 7.18 9.17 -8.93
N VAL A 13 6.82 9.86 -7.85
CA VAL A 13 6.66 9.28 -6.51
C VAL A 13 5.25 9.59 -6.01
N ALA A 14 4.65 8.64 -5.29
CA ALA A 14 3.34 8.79 -4.65
C ALA A 14 2.26 9.27 -5.64
N GLU A 15 1.57 10.37 -5.34
CA GLU A 15 0.44 10.91 -6.11
C GLU A 15 0.71 10.97 -7.62
N LYS A 16 1.80 11.61 -8.06
CA LYS A 16 2.09 11.77 -9.50
C LYS A 16 2.28 10.45 -10.24
N PHE A 17 2.82 9.43 -9.59
CA PHE A 17 3.01 8.11 -10.21
C PHE A 17 1.66 7.43 -10.44
N TRP A 18 0.80 7.48 -9.43
CA TRP A 18 -0.52 6.87 -9.50
C TRP A 18 -1.48 7.66 -10.39
N GLU A 19 -1.38 8.99 -10.41
CA GLU A 19 -2.11 9.84 -11.35
C GLU A 19 -1.70 9.57 -12.80
N LEU A 20 -0.42 9.31 -13.07
CA LEU A 20 0.05 8.92 -14.41
C LEU A 20 -0.56 7.58 -14.86
N LEU A 21 -0.71 6.61 -13.95
CA LEU A 21 -1.17 5.26 -14.29
C LEU A 21 -2.69 5.12 -14.33
N GLY A 22 -3.41 5.75 -13.41
CA GLY A 22 -4.85 5.56 -13.24
C GLY A 22 -5.70 6.83 -13.40
N GLY A 23 -5.05 7.99 -13.53
CA GLY A 23 -5.72 9.28 -13.58
C GLY A 23 -5.85 9.95 -12.21
N LYS A 24 -6.38 11.17 -12.22
CA LYS A 24 -6.53 12.00 -11.02
C LYS A 24 -7.35 11.28 -9.95
N GLY A 25 -6.85 11.23 -8.72
CA GLY A 25 -7.52 10.61 -7.57
C GLY A 25 -7.20 9.12 -7.35
N THR A 26 -6.49 8.47 -8.27
CA THR A 26 -6.12 7.06 -8.11
C THR A 26 -5.25 6.80 -6.89
N TYR A 27 -4.40 7.76 -6.51
CA TYR A 27 -3.55 7.59 -5.33
C TYR A 27 -4.36 7.42 -4.06
N GLU A 28 -5.37 8.28 -3.88
CA GLU A 28 -6.28 8.28 -2.74
C GLU A 28 -7.13 7.00 -2.72
N GLU A 29 -7.69 6.61 -3.87
CA GLU A 29 -8.46 5.37 -4.00
C GLU A 29 -7.64 4.14 -3.61
N VAL A 30 -6.37 4.07 -4.06
CA VAL A 30 -5.45 2.99 -3.68
C VAL A 30 -5.22 3.00 -2.17
N LEU A 31 -4.95 4.16 -1.57
CA LEU A 31 -4.74 4.26 -0.12
C LEU A 31 -5.98 3.82 0.68
N GLU A 32 -7.19 4.19 0.24
CA GLU A 32 -8.44 3.79 0.88
C GLU A 32 -8.63 2.26 0.85
N ILE A 33 -8.39 1.63 -0.29
CA ILE A 33 -8.43 0.15 -0.43
C ILE A 33 -7.42 -0.50 0.52
N PHE A 34 -6.18 0.00 0.56
CA PHE A 34 -5.16 -0.56 1.45
C PHE A 34 -5.51 -0.38 2.94
N ASP A 35 -6.14 0.73 3.34
CA ASP A 35 -6.58 0.95 4.72
C ASP A 35 -7.75 0.04 5.11
N GLU A 36 -8.76 -0.09 4.23
CA GLU A 36 -9.93 -0.95 4.44
C GLU A 36 -9.51 -2.42 4.61
N PHE A 37 -8.83 -2.97 3.59
CA PHE A 37 -8.40 -4.36 3.63
C PHE A 37 -7.30 -4.57 4.67
N GLY A 38 -6.40 -3.61 4.86
CA GLY A 38 -5.33 -3.71 5.86
C GLY A 38 -5.86 -3.98 7.27
N LYS A 39 -6.99 -3.36 7.65
CA LYS A 39 -7.66 -3.61 8.93
C LYS A 39 -8.23 -5.02 9.01
N GLU A 40 -8.92 -5.49 7.98
CA GLU A 40 -9.47 -6.85 7.94
C GLU A 40 -8.34 -7.91 8.05
N PHE A 41 -7.29 -7.75 7.25
CA PHE A 41 -6.16 -8.66 7.25
C PHE A 41 -5.41 -8.65 8.59
N LYS A 42 -5.31 -7.50 9.26
CA LYS A 42 -4.69 -7.41 10.60
C LYS A 42 -5.38 -8.33 11.60
N GLU A 43 -6.71 -8.32 11.66
CA GLU A 43 -7.45 -9.18 12.58
C GLU A 43 -7.26 -10.66 12.25
N ARG A 44 -7.32 -11.01 10.95
CA ARG A 44 -7.09 -12.38 10.48
C ARG A 44 -5.69 -12.90 10.81
N ILE A 45 -4.67 -12.06 10.61
CA ILE A 45 -3.29 -12.38 10.96
C ILE A 45 -3.14 -12.56 12.47
N GLN A 46 -3.71 -11.66 13.28
CA GLN A 46 -3.66 -11.76 14.74
C GLN A 46 -4.33 -13.04 15.25
N ASN A 47 -5.48 -13.42 14.68
CA ASN A 47 -6.15 -14.67 15.04
C ASN A 47 -5.31 -15.90 14.64
N LYS A 48 -4.71 -15.89 13.43
CA LYS A 48 -3.86 -17.00 13.00
C LYS A 48 -2.60 -17.14 13.85
N ILE A 49 -2.01 -16.03 14.29
CA ILE A 49 -0.85 -16.05 15.19
C ILE A 49 -1.23 -16.69 16.54
N LYS A 50 -2.41 -16.37 17.09
CA LYS A 50 -2.90 -16.97 18.35
C LYS A 50 -3.15 -18.47 18.21
N GLU A 51 -3.86 -18.87 17.16
CA GLU A 51 -4.15 -20.28 16.85
C GLU A 51 -2.85 -21.11 16.79
N VAL A 52 -1.84 -20.62 16.06
CA VAL A 52 -0.54 -21.29 15.93
C VAL A 52 0.23 -21.32 17.26
N ALA A 53 0.08 -20.31 18.11
CA ALA A 53 0.70 -20.29 19.43
C ALA A 53 0.08 -21.33 20.36
N GLU A 54 -1.26 -21.45 20.37
CA GLU A 54 -2.01 -22.45 21.15
C GLU A 54 -1.65 -23.87 20.71
N GLU A 55 -1.67 -24.16 19.40
CA GLU A 55 -1.30 -25.48 18.84
C GLU A 55 0.11 -25.93 19.25
N LYS A 56 1.06 -24.98 19.37
CA LYS A 56 2.45 -25.29 19.76
C LYS A 56 2.67 -25.41 21.26
N MET A 57 1.75 -24.93 22.09
CA MET A 57 1.84 -25.01 23.56
C MET A 57 1.19 -26.27 24.13
N ASP A 58 0.25 -26.89 23.39
CA ASP A 58 -0.43 -28.13 23.77
C ASP A 58 0.34 -29.41 23.35
N VAL A 59 1.57 -29.28 22.84
CA VAL A 59 2.46 -30.38 22.38
C VAL A 59 3.68 -30.54 23.30
#